data_AF-A0A494G9J0-F1
#
_entry.id   AF-A0A494G9J0-F1
#
_cell.length_a   1.000
_cell.length_b   1.000
_cell.length_c   1.000
_cell.angle_alpha   90.00
_cell.angle_beta   90.00
_cell.angle_gamma   90.00
#
_symmetry.space_group_name_H-M   'P 1'
#
loop_
_entity.id
_entity.type
_entity.pdbx_description
1 polymer ?
#
loop_
_entity_poly.entity_id
_entity_poly.type
_entity_poly.pdbx_seq_one_letter_code
_entity_poly.pdbx_strand_id
1 'polypeptide(L)'
;MRESKGKARESRSAQQLSEDYQIDLDVPRTISGHTLFVTRYGSGQRNLFHVLHCFSLICDSCGYCQGMGPIAATLLCYFEPEVSASSRVYRHY
;
A
#
# COMPACT_ATOMS: atom_id res chain seq x y z
N MET A 1 15.36 -27.30 -12.16
CA MET A 1 15.50 -25.82 -12.02
C MET A 1 14.19 -25.02 -12.22
N ARG A 2 13.07 -25.63 -12.63
CA ARG A 2 11.76 -24.93 -12.78
C ARG A 2 10.95 -24.84 -11.47
N GLU A 3 11.06 -25.84 -10.58
CA GLU A 3 10.35 -25.85 -9.27
C GLU A 3 10.78 -24.75 -8.31
N SER A 4 12.06 -24.38 -8.27
CA SER A 4 12.57 -23.36 -7.34
C SER A 4 11.99 -21.97 -7.59
N LYS A 5 11.58 -21.66 -8.84
CA LYS A 5 10.94 -20.37 -9.18
C LYS A 5 9.46 -20.32 -8.82
N GLY A 6 8.76 -21.46 -8.82
CA GLY A 6 7.35 -21.54 -8.41
C GLY A 6 7.19 -21.27 -6.91
N LYS A 7 8.03 -21.90 -6.10
CA LYS A 7 8.00 -21.79 -4.63
C LYS A 7 8.27 -20.38 -4.11
N ALA A 8 9.19 -19.64 -4.77
CA ALA A 8 9.50 -18.25 -4.43
C ALA A 8 8.39 -17.25 -4.81
N ARG A 9 7.60 -17.55 -5.86
CA ARG A 9 6.44 -16.72 -6.24
C ARG A 9 5.28 -16.93 -5.27
N GLU A 10 5.04 -18.18 -4.88
CA GLU A 10 3.98 -18.54 -3.94
C GLU A 10 4.23 -17.95 -2.54
N SER A 11 5.48 -18.02 -2.06
CA SER A 11 5.87 -17.37 -0.80
C SER A 11 5.65 -15.86 -0.85
N ARG A 12 5.93 -15.22 -1.99
CA ARG A 12 5.75 -13.78 -2.15
C ARG A 12 4.27 -13.37 -2.22
N SER A 13 3.42 -14.17 -2.86
CA SER A 13 1.97 -13.93 -2.84
C SER A 13 1.36 -14.09 -1.44
N ALA A 14 1.86 -15.04 -0.64
CA ALA A 14 1.42 -15.21 0.75
C ALA A 14 1.85 -14.02 1.64
N GLN A 15 3.07 -13.49 1.43
CA GLN A 15 3.52 -12.28 2.10
C GLN A 15 2.66 -11.07 1.72
N GLN A 16 2.35 -10.88 0.44
CA GLN A 16 1.48 -9.79 -0.04
C GLN A 16 0.08 -9.85 0.60
N LEU A 17 -0.53 -11.03 0.68
CA LEU A 17 -1.82 -11.21 1.37
C LEU A 17 -1.76 -10.81 2.85
N SER A 18 -0.64 -11.11 3.52
CA SER A 18 -0.41 -10.71 4.91
C SER A 18 -0.25 -9.19 5.04
N GLU A 19 0.42 -8.54 4.10
CA GLU A 19 0.61 -7.08 4.08
C GLU A 19 -0.71 -6.36 3.85
N ASP A 20 -1.53 -6.81 2.89
CA ASP A 20 -2.83 -6.22 2.59
C ASP A 20 -3.75 -6.21 3.82
N TYR A 21 -3.75 -7.32 4.56
CA TYR A 21 -4.49 -7.42 5.80
C TYR A 21 -4.00 -6.42 6.87
N GLN A 22 -2.68 -6.26 7.01
CA GLN A 22 -2.11 -5.29 7.95
C GLN A 22 -2.41 -3.84 7.54
N ILE A 23 -2.31 -3.52 6.25
CA ILE A 23 -2.63 -2.19 5.72
C ILE A 23 -4.09 -1.84 6.01
N ASP A 24 -5.04 -2.76 5.76
CA ASP A 24 -6.45 -2.51 6.04
C ASP A 24 -6.71 -2.23 7.54
N LEU A 25 -6.01 -2.93 8.43
CA LEU A 25 -6.11 -2.66 9.87
C LEU A 25 -5.50 -1.32 10.28
N ASP A 26 -4.45 -0.85 9.61
CA ASP A 26 -3.70 0.35 9.96
C ASP A 26 -4.30 1.65 9.39
N VAL A 27 -4.86 1.61 8.17
CA VAL A 27 -5.50 2.76 7.49
C VAL A 27 -6.48 3.54 8.39
N PRO A 28 -7.48 2.92 9.04
CA PRO A 28 -8.43 3.65 9.89
C PRO A 28 -7.80 4.26 11.15
N ARG A 29 -6.68 3.69 11.63
CA ARG A 29 -5.99 4.12 12.85
C ARG A 29 -4.90 5.17 12.59
N THR A 30 -4.46 5.29 11.33
CA THR A 30 -3.36 6.16 10.92
C THR A 30 -3.70 7.65 11.01
N ILE A 31 -4.94 8.03 10.67
CA ILE A 31 -5.33 9.45 10.59
C ILE A 31 -6.84 9.66 10.84
N SER A 32 -7.35 9.02 11.89
CA SER A 32 -8.78 8.94 12.24
C SER A 32 -9.50 10.28 12.44
N GLY A 33 -8.77 11.37 12.71
CA GLY A 33 -9.33 12.72 12.94
C GLY A 33 -9.41 13.62 11.71
N HIS A 34 -8.89 13.21 10.54
CA HIS A 34 -8.82 14.06 9.36
C HIS A 34 -9.99 13.81 8.40
N THR A 35 -10.62 14.88 7.89
CA THR A 35 -11.84 14.80 7.08
C THR A 35 -11.72 13.89 5.85
N LEU A 36 -10.54 13.84 5.21
CA LEU A 36 -10.29 12.94 4.07
C LEU A 36 -10.38 11.44 4.41
N PHE A 37 -10.17 11.06 5.67
CA PHE A 37 -9.98 9.67 6.08
C PHE A 37 -10.97 9.21 7.15
N VAL A 38 -11.92 10.06 7.54
CA VAL A 38 -12.88 9.76 8.63
C VAL A 38 -13.82 8.60 8.28
N THR A 39 -14.16 8.43 6.99
CA THR A 39 -15.07 7.38 6.52
C THR A 39 -14.31 6.08 6.30
N ARG A 40 -14.68 5.01 7.02
CA ARG A 40 -14.15 3.66 6.77
C ARG A 40 -14.44 3.26 5.32
N TYR A 41 -13.42 2.84 4.60
CA TYR A 41 -13.51 2.54 3.15
C TYR A 41 -13.97 3.70 2.27
N GLY A 42 -13.95 4.94 2.77
CA GLY A 42 -14.17 6.14 1.97
C GLY A 42 -13.01 6.39 1.00
N SER A 43 -13.16 7.39 0.12
CA SER A 43 -12.19 7.67 -0.93
C SER A 43 -10.76 7.86 -0.40
N GLY A 44 -10.55 8.66 0.65
CA GLY A 44 -9.20 8.87 1.19
C GLY A 44 -8.59 7.61 1.80
N GLN A 45 -9.36 6.79 2.52
CA GLN A 45 -8.87 5.52 3.05
C GLN A 45 -8.51 4.53 1.94
N ARG A 46 -9.32 4.44 0.88
CA ARG A 46 -9.03 3.58 -0.28
C ARG A 46 -7.79 4.04 -1.03
N ASN A 47 -7.62 5.35 -1.19
CA ASN A 47 -6.42 5.92 -1.81
C ASN A 47 -5.17 5.63 -0.95
N LEU A 48 -5.26 5.79 0.37
CA LEU A 48 -4.17 5.46 1.29
C LEU A 48 -3.80 3.97 1.23
N PHE A 49 -4.81 3.09 1.19
CA PHE A 49 -4.60 1.66 1.01
C PHE A 49 -3.84 1.37 -0.29
N HIS A 50 -4.28 1.93 -1.43
CA HIS A 50 -3.62 1.71 -2.72
C HIS A 50 -2.17 2.21 -2.72
N VAL A 51 -1.91 3.38 -2.15
CA VAL A 51 -0.55 3.93 -2.06
C VAL A 51 0.35 3.00 -1.25
N LEU A 52 -0.09 2.58 -0.05
CA LEU A 52 0.68 1.67 0.82
C LEU A 52 0.91 0.30 0.17
N HIS A 53 -0.10 -0.25 -0.49
CA HIS A 53 0.01 -1.50 -1.25
C HIS A 53 1.01 -1.35 -2.41
N CYS A 54 0.92 -0.27 -3.19
CA CYS A 54 1.88 -0.02 -4.26
C CYS A 54 3.31 0.11 -3.71
N PHE A 55 3.50 0.77 -2.56
CA PHE A 55 4.81 0.85 -1.92
C PHE A 55 5.34 -0.51 -1.47
N SER A 56 4.50 -1.37 -0.89
CA SER A 56 4.92 -2.73 -0.49
C SER A 56 5.36 -3.56 -1.68
N LEU A 57 4.71 -3.38 -2.83
CA LEU A 57 5.08 -4.05 -4.08
C LEU A 57 6.41 -3.56 -4.68
N ILE A 58 6.79 -2.30 -4.44
CA ILE A 58 8.05 -1.72 -4.94
C ILE A 58 9.22 -2.09 -4.02
N CYS A 59 9.01 -2.13 -2.71
CA CYS A 59 10.08 -2.44 -1.76
C CYS A 59 10.29 -3.95 -1.61
N ASP A 60 11.02 -4.56 -2.55
CA ASP A 60 11.36 -5.99 -2.52
C ASP A 60 12.07 -6.45 -1.23
N SER A 61 12.75 -5.55 -0.52
CA SER A 61 13.51 -5.87 0.70
C SER A 61 12.71 -5.71 1.99
N CYS A 62 11.75 -4.80 2.03
CA CYS A 62 11.08 -4.38 3.27
C CYS A 62 9.56 -4.57 3.26
N GLY A 63 8.93 -4.63 2.09
CA GLY A 63 7.48 -4.77 1.97
C GLY A 63 6.73 -3.62 2.66
N TYR A 64 5.59 -3.95 3.26
CA TYR A 64 4.87 -3.03 4.15
C TYR A 64 5.41 -3.10 5.57
N CYS A 65 5.79 -1.95 6.14
CA CYS A 65 6.23 -1.85 7.53
C CYS A 65 5.30 -0.93 8.35
N GLN A 66 5.02 -1.32 9.59
CA GLN A 66 4.25 -0.52 10.54
C GLN A 66 4.91 0.87 10.71
N GLY A 67 4.17 1.93 10.39
CA GLY A 67 4.65 3.32 10.41
C GLY A 67 4.74 4.01 9.05
N MET A 68 4.54 3.28 7.94
CA MET A 68 4.44 3.90 6.60
C MET A 68 3.13 4.69 6.42
N GLY A 69 2.08 4.33 7.16
CA GLY A 69 0.77 4.96 7.09
C GLY A 69 0.78 6.48 7.23
N PRO A 70 1.30 7.06 8.33
CA PRO A 70 1.28 8.51 8.54
C PRO A 70 2.01 9.31 7.47
N ILE A 71 3.13 8.79 6.95
CA ILE A 71 3.91 9.43 5.89
C ILE A 71 3.10 9.43 4.59
N ALA A 72 2.55 8.28 4.20
CA ALA A 72 1.72 8.16 3.01
C ALA A 72 0.45 9.02 3.09
N ALA A 73 -0.20 9.07 4.26
CA ALA A 73 -1.38 9.91 4.51
C ALA A 73 -1.04 11.40 4.39
N THR A 74 0.11 11.83 4.91
CA THR A 74 0.59 13.21 4.79
C THR A 74 0.81 13.59 3.33
N LEU A 75 1.51 12.75 2.57
CA LEU A 75 1.74 12.99 1.14
C LEU A 75 0.42 13.09 0.37
N LEU A 76 -0.53 12.21 0.67
CA LEU A 76 -1.85 12.19 0.02
C LEU A 76 -2.71 13.43 0.34
N CYS A 77 -2.40 14.17 1.41
CA CYS A 77 -3.03 15.46 1.69
C CYS A 77 -2.53 16.59 0.78
N TYR A 78 -1.35 16.44 0.16
CA TYR A 78 -0.72 17.47 -0.68
C TYR A 78 -0.68 17.10 -2.17
N PHE A 79 -0.80 15.82 -2.50
CA PHE A 79 -0.73 15.31 -3.88
C PHE A 79 -2.01 14.56 -4.25
N GLU A 80 -2.45 14.72 -5.50
CA GLU A 80 -3.56 13.95 -6.06
C GLU A 80 -3.23 12.44 -6.09
N PRO A 81 -4.18 11.56 -5.75
CA PRO A 81 -3.96 10.11 -5.63
C PRO A 81 -3.37 9.45 -6.89
N GLU A 82 -3.66 10.03 -8.07
CA GLU A 82 -3.14 9.56 -9.36
C GLU A 82 -1.61 9.68 -9.45
N VAL A 83 -1.01 10.68 -8.79
CA VAL A 83 0.46 10.86 -8.75
C VAL A 83 1.10 9.92 -7.72
N SER A 84 0.45 9.68 -6.58
CA SER A 84 1.03 8.86 -5.50
C SER A 84 1.00 7.34 -5.75
N ALA A 85 0.02 6.81 -6.49
CA ALA A 85 -0.13 5.37 -6.72
C ALA A 85 0.51 4.87 -8.04
N SER A 86 1.06 5.77 -8.85
CA SER A 86 1.36 5.52 -10.27
C SER A 86 2.68 4.81 -10.59
N SER A 87 3.32 4.10 -9.66
CA SER A 87 4.64 3.51 -9.94
C SER A 87 4.64 2.27 -10.85
N ARG A 88 3.49 1.62 -11.07
CA ARG A 88 3.37 0.48 -12.02
C ARG A 88 2.78 0.83 -13.37
N VAL A 89 2.09 1.96 -13.51
CA VAL A 89 1.50 2.40 -14.80
C VAL A 89 2.54 3.12 -15.67
N TYR A 90 3.50 3.82 -15.07
CA TYR A 90 4.54 4.57 -15.80
C TYR A 90 5.72 3.73 -16.30
N ARG A 91 5.72 2.40 -16.13
CA ARG A 91 6.81 1.53 -16.64
C ARG A 91 6.65 1.14 -18.12
N HIS A 92 5.62 1.65 -18.80
CA HIS A 92 5.29 1.32 -20.19
C HIS A 92 5.11 2.53 -21.11
N TYR A 93 5.59 3.71 -20.71
CA TYR A 93 5.75 4.87 -21.59
C TYR A 93 7.21 5.26 -21.69
#